data_AF-A0A537PUG3-F1
#
_entry.id   AF-A0A537PUG3-F1
#
_cell.length_a   1.000
_cell.length_b   1.000
_cell.length_c   1.000
_cell.angle_alpha   90.00
_cell.angle_beta   90.00
_cell.angle_gamma   90.00
#
_symmetry.space_group_name_H-M   'P 1'
#
loop_
_entity.id
_entity.type
_entity.pdbx_description
1 polymer ?
#
loop_
_entity_poly.entity_id
_entity_poly.type
_entity_poly.pdbx_seq_one_letter_code
_entity_poly.pdbx_strand_id
1 'polypeptide(L)' 'GVHGRIAFKTGTSYGYRDAWSVGFDGRMTIGVWVGRPDGAPVPGLIGRAAAAPILFDAFARTGKLPVPLPKP' A
#
# COMPACT_ATOMS: atom_id res chain seq x y z
N GLY A 1 12.27 -17.94 7.19
CA GLY A 1 11.84 -16.67 6.55
C GLY A 1 10.35 -16.73 6.37
N VAL A 2 9.63 -15.61 6.53
CA VAL A 2 8.15 -15.69 6.49
C VAL A 2 7.68 -15.79 5.04
N HIS A 3 7.37 -17.01 4.63
CA HIS A 3 6.77 -17.32 3.34
C HIS A 3 5.26 -16.96 3.36
N GLY A 4 4.73 -16.43 2.25
CA GLY A 4 3.28 -16.16 2.14
C GLY A 4 2.79 -14.83 2.74
N ARG A 5 3.61 -13.77 2.73
CA ARG A 5 3.17 -12.40 3.11
C ARG A 5 3.35 -11.42 1.95
N ILE A 6 2.47 -10.42 1.87
CA ILE A 6 2.59 -9.29 0.95
C ILE A 6 3.81 -8.46 1.35
N ALA A 7 4.71 -8.18 0.41
CA ALA A 7 5.74 -7.15 0.60
C ALA A 7 5.12 -5.79 0.32
N PHE A 8 5.25 -4.83 1.24
CA PHE A 8 4.64 -3.51 1.07
C PHE A 8 5.46 -2.41 1.72
N LYS A 9 5.23 -1.18 1.24
CA LYS A 9 5.81 0.02 1.81
C LYS A 9 4.78 1.15 1.80
N THR A 10 4.70 1.86 2.92
CA THR A 10 3.92 3.09 3.04
C THR A 10 4.78 4.32 2.73
N GLY A 11 4.13 5.36 2.22
CA GLY A 11 4.70 6.69 2.02
C GLY A 11 3.74 7.78 2.46
N THR A 12 4.29 8.88 2.95
CA THR A 12 3.55 10.10 3.27
C THR A 12 4.36 11.27 2.70
N SER A 13 3.75 12.13 1.90
CA SER A 13 4.44 13.32 1.38
C SER A 13 4.55 14.41 2.45
N TYR A 14 5.51 15.31 2.26
CA TYR A 14 5.66 16.48 3.12
C TYR A 14 4.38 17.33 3.11
N GLY A 15 3.99 17.84 4.28
CA GLY A 15 2.78 18.65 4.44
C GLY A 15 1.47 17.87 4.32
N TYR A 16 1.49 16.53 4.43
CA TYR A 16 0.29 15.67 4.47
C TYR A 16 -0.62 15.81 3.24
N ARG A 17 -0.04 15.92 2.04
CA ARG A 17 -0.80 16.04 0.78
C ARG A 17 -1.19 14.69 0.22
N ASP A 18 -0.34 13.69 0.42
CA ASP A 18 -0.47 12.35 -0.13
C ASP A 18 -0.20 11.28 0.92
N ALA A 19 -1.06 10.27 0.94
CA ALA A 19 -0.84 9.00 1.59
C ALA A 19 -0.74 7.91 0.52
N TRP A 20 0.40 7.21 0.50
CA TRP A 20 0.66 6.11 -0.42
C TRP A 20 0.85 4.79 0.32
N SER A 21 0.42 3.70 -0.32
CA SER A 21 0.88 2.35 0.01
C SER A 21 1.03 1.55 -1.28
N VAL A 22 2.18 0.90 -1.44
CA VAL A 22 2.46 0.03 -2.59
C VAL A 22 2.82 -1.35 -2.07
N GLY A 23 2.26 -2.40 -2.67
CA GLY A 23 2.55 -3.78 -2.29
C GLY A 23 2.64 -4.73 -3.48
N PHE A 24 3.29 -5.87 -3.23
CA PHE A 24 3.53 -6.95 -4.18
C PHE A 24 3.35 -8.30 -3.50
N ASP A 25 2.58 -9.19 -4.14
CA ASP A 25 2.27 -10.54 -3.62
C ASP A 25 3.07 -11.66 -4.31
N GLY A 26 4.07 -11.32 -5.13
CA GLY A 26 4.81 -12.29 -5.95
C GLY A 26 4.24 -12.48 -7.36
N ARG A 27 3.05 -11.96 -7.66
CA ARG A 27 2.42 -12.01 -9.00
C ARG A 27 1.97 -10.64 -9.50
N MET A 28 1.41 -9.81 -8.61
CA MET A 28 0.84 -8.53 -8.94
C MET A 28 1.28 -7.45 -7.98
N THR A 29 1.43 -6.23 -8.52
CA THR A 29 1.70 -5.02 -7.75
C THR A 29 0.42 -4.20 -7.66
N ILE A 30 0.07 -3.74 -6.46
CA ILE A 30 -1.03 -2.79 -6.24
C ILE A 30 -0.44 -1.52 -5.64
N GLY A 31 -0.79 -0.37 -6.20
CA GLY A 31 -0.52 0.94 -5.65
C GLY A 31 -1.81 1.61 -5.22
N VAL A 32 -1.84 2.15 -4.01
CA VAL A 32 -2.96 2.93 -3.48
C VAL A 32 -2.46 4.33 -3.15
N TRP A 33 -3.19 5.32 -3.66
CA TRP A 33 -3.06 6.72 -3.30
C TRP A 33 -4.34 7.21 -2.64
N VAL A 34 -4.17 8.01 -1.59
CA VAL A 34 -5.22 8.81 -0.99
C VAL A 34 -4.70 10.23 -0.86
N GLY A 35 -5.45 11.20 -1.35
CA GLY A 35 -5.10 12.60 -1.31
C GLY A 35 -6.19 13.45 -1.97
N ARG A 36 -6.00 14.77 -1.96
CA ARG A 36 -6.86 15.67 -2.71
C ARG A 36 -6.35 15.79 -4.14
N PRO A 37 -7.24 15.74 -5.16
CA PRO A 37 -6.83 15.92 -6.56
C PRO A 37 -6.18 17.29 -6.85
N ASP A 38 -6.47 18.32 -6.05
CA ASP A 38 -5.86 19.64 -6.14
C ASP A 38 -4.53 19.77 -5.38
N GLY A 39 -4.07 18.67 -4.76
CA GLY A 39 -2.82 18.61 -4.01
C GLY A 39 -2.83 19.39 -2.68
N ALA A 40 -3.95 19.94 -2.22
CA ALA A 40 -3.98 20.67 -0.96
C ALA A 40 -3.73 19.75 0.26
N PRO A 41 -3.16 20.26 1.38
CA PRO A 41 -2.91 19.46 2.58
C PRO A 41 -4.19 18.86 3.17
N VAL A 42 -4.08 17.64 3.68
CA VAL A 42 -5.09 17.00 4.52
C VAL A 42 -4.44 16.69 5.88
N PRO A 43 -4.63 17.53 6.90
CA PRO A 43 -4.00 17.33 8.21
C PRO A 43 -4.26 15.93 8.78
N GLY A 44 -3.20 15.25 9.20
CA GLY A 44 -3.28 13.88 9.74
C GLY A 44 -3.31 12.77 8.69
N LEU A 45 -3.30 13.10 7.39
CA LEU A 45 -3.26 12.11 6.31
C LEU A 45 -1.89 11.42 6.25
N ILE A 46 -1.83 10.16 6.71
CA ILE A 46 -0.61 9.35 6.72
C ILE A 46 -0.81 8.02 6.00
N GLY A 47 0.21 7.57 5.24
CA GLY A 47 0.14 6.36 4.42
C GLY A 47 -0.29 5.11 5.18
N ARG A 48 0.20 4.93 6.42
CA ARG A 48 -0.12 3.77 7.26
C ARG A 48 -1.59 3.70 7.68
N ALA A 49 -2.23 4.83 7.93
CA ALA A 49 -3.61 4.86 8.42
C ALA A 49 -4.63 4.96 7.27
N ALA A 50 -4.28 5.63 6.17
CA ALA A 50 -5.21 5.88 5.08
C ALA A 50 -5.06 4.91 3.90
N ALA A 51 -3.85 4.75 3.37
CA ALA A 51 -3.62 3.98 2.15
C ALA A 51 -3.36 2.49 2.39
N ALA A 52 -2.68 2.13 3.48
CA ALA A 52 -2.34 0.74 3.77
C ALA A 52 -3.56 -0.18 3.99
N PRO A 53 -4.62 0.22 4.72
CA PRO A 53 -5.80 -0.62 4.88
C PRO A 53 -6.50 -0.93 3.54
N ILE A 54 -6.59 0.06 2.64
CA ILE A 54 -7.17 -0.11 1.30
C ILE A 54 -6.31 -1.08 0.47
N LEU A 55 -4.98 -0.99 0.58
CA LEU A 55 -4.07 -1.92 -0.11
C LEU A 55 -4.32 -3.37 0.33
N PHE A 56 -4.45 -3.62 1.63
CA PHE A 56 -4.69 -4.96 2.15
C PHE A 56 -6.08 -5.48 1.81
N ASP A 57 -7.11 -4.63 1.85
CA ASP A 57 -8.46 -4.99 1.38
C ASP A 57 -8.46 -5.35 -0.11
N ALA A 58 -7.75 -4.58 -0.95
CA ALA A 58 -7.63 -4.86 -2.37
C ALA A 58 -6.97 -6.23 -2.63
N PHE A 59 -5.86 -6.55 -1.95
CA PHE A 59 -5.25 -7.88 -2.05
C PHE A 59 -6.18 -8.99 -1.55
N ALA A 60 -6.87 -8.79 -0.43
CA ALA A 60 -7.82 -9.78 0.10
C ALA A 60 -8.94 -10.10 -0.89
N ARG A 61 -9.45 -9.09 -1.62
CA ARG A 61 -10.47 -9.26 -2.66
C ARG A 61 -10.00 -10.03 -3.90
N THR A 62 -8.69 -10.16 -4.12
CA THR A 62 -8.18 -10.97 -5.23
C THR A 62 -8.39 -12.47 -5.02
N GLY A 63 -8.62 -12.91 -3.78
CA GLY A 63 -8.75 -14.32 -3.40
C GLY A 63 -7.47 -15.14 -3.59
N LYS A 64 -6.32 -14.51 -3.88
CA LYS A 64 -5.04 -15.18 -4.12
C LYS A 64 -4.17 -15.17 -2.88
N LEU A 65 -3.48 -16.28 -2.64
CA LEU A 65 -2.44 -16.34 -1.61
C LEU A 65 -1.15 -15.71 -2.14
N PRO A 66 -0.42 -14.93 -1.31
CA PRO A 66 0.88 -14.41 -1.70
C PRO A 66 1.84 -15.56 -2.03
N VAL A 67 2.51 -15.43 -3.18
CA VAL A 67 3.55 -16.35 -3.61
C VAL A 67 4.84 -16.00 -2.86
N PRO A 68 5.60 -17.00 -2.39
CA PRO A 68 6.92 -16.76 -1.83
C PRO A 68 7.78 -15.96 -2.81
N LEU A 69 8.35 -14.86 -2.34
CA LEU A 69 9.31 -14.10 -3.14
C LEU A 69 10.56 -14.95 -3.40
N PRO A 70 11.18 -14.86 -4.60
CA PRO A 70 12.44 -15.51 -4.87
C PRO A 70 13.47 -15.14 -3.80
N LYS A 71 14.33 -16.09 -3.43
CA LYS A 71 15.50 -15.77 -2.63
C LYS A 71 16.41 -14.85 -3.48
N PRO A 72 17.00 -13.80 -2.89
CA PRO A 72 18.00 -12.98 -3.57
C PRO A 72 19.14 -13.82 -4.15
#